data_AF-A0A7L4PN50-F1
#
_entry.id   AF-A0A7L4PN50-F1
#
_cell.length_a   1.000
_cell.length_b   1.000
_cell.length_c   1.000
_cell.angle_alpha   90.00
_cell.angle_beta   90.00
_cell.angle_gamma   90.00
#
_symmetry.space_group_name_H-M   'P 1'
#
loop_
_entity.id
_entity.type
_entity.pdbx_description
1 polymer ?
#
loop_
_entity_poly.entity_id
_entity_poly.type
_entity_poly.pdbx_seq_one_letter_code
_entity_poly.pdbx_strand_id
1 'polypeptide(L)'
;MIIAKPEWFTRRKYGGWGLGIRTWQGAVYLAAMFIALIVLLQIAGDSVETKLVVTGIWMLFLLVDVFDVMWKLKKDERERIHEAIAERNAAWGMMVVITLGIFIEIMYNVMNNRIYVNPFLAGALAVGVIIKSVTNYKLEKEN
;
A
#
# COMPACT_ATOMS: atom_id res chain seq x y z
N MET A 1 -3.47 -3.31 -17.65
CA MET A 1 -3.38 -1.87 -17.92
C MET A 1 -4.77 -1.39 -17.69
N ILE A 2 -5.02 -0.65 -16.61
CA ILE A 2 -6.36 -0.14 -16.36
C ILE A 2 -6.40 1.32 -16.84
N ILE A 3 -5.46 2.20 -16.46
CA ILE A 3 -5.26 3.52 -17.10
C ILE A 3 -3.78 3.95 -17.14
N ALA A 4 -3.04 3.81 -16.03
CA ALA A 4 -1.67 4.29 -15.93
C ALA A 4 -0.69 3.50 -16.81
N LYS A 5 0.24 4.22 -17.46
CA LYS A 5 1.30 3.58 -18.25
C LYS A 5 2.62 3.51 -17.48
N PRO A 6 3.33 2.37 -17.48
CA PRO A 6 4.59 2.22 -16.77
C PRO A 6 5.69 3.20 -17.21
N GLU A 7 5.70 3.59 -18.49
CA GLU A 7 6.65 4.56 -19.04
C GLU A 7 6.57 5.95 -18.41
N TRP A 8 5.44 6.28 -17.79
CA TRP A 8 5.25 7.57 -17.13
C TRP A 8 5.92 7.65 -15.76
N PHE A 9 6.27 6.50 -15.20
CA PHE A 9 6.76 6.36 -13.84
C PHE A 9 8.14 5.73 -13.80
N THR A 10 8.79 5.89 -12.66
CA THR A 10 10.03 5.22 -12.30
C THR A 10 9.87 4.62 -10.91
N ARG A 11 10.77 3.72 -10.53
CA ARG A 11 10.83 3.24 -9.16
C ARG A 11 11.19 4.39 -8.23
N ARG A 12 10.45 4.53 -7.12
CA ARG A 12 10.84 5.42 -6.01
C ARG A 12 11.90 4.72 -5.15
N LYS A 13 13.10 5.30 -5.08
CA LYS A 13 14.22 4.77 -4.27
C LYS A 13 14.26 5.38 -2.87
N TYR A 14 13.89 6.65 -2.74
CA TYR A 14 13.94 7.43 -1.50
C TYR A 14 12.62 8.17 -1.29
N GLY A 15 12.29 8.50 -0.03
CA GLY A 15 11.10 9.28 0.30
C GLY A 15 9.78 8.49 0.36
N GLY A 16 9.85 7.16 0.53
CA GLY A 16 8.71 6.29 0.76
C GLY A 16 8.52 5.20 -0.30
N TRP A 17 7.41 4.47 -0.20
CA TRP A 17 7.04 3.40 -1.12
C TRP A 17 6.33 3.91 -2.38
N GLY A 18 6.39 3.13 -3.46
CA GLY A 18 5.61 3.33 -4.67
C GLY A 18 6.39 3.88 -5.86
N LEU A 19 5.75 4.76 -6.62
CA LEU A 19 6.21 5.23 -7.92
C LEU A 19 6.77 6.65 -7.85
N GLY A 20 7.92 6.88 -8.48
CA GLY A 20 8.41 8.22 -8.80
C GLY A 20 7.81 8.69 -10.13
N ILE A 21 7.55 9.99 -10.26
CA ILE A 21 7.13 10.57 -11.54
C ILE A 21 8.37 10.66 -12.45
N ARG A 22 8.27 10.13 -13.66
CA ARG A 22 9.33 10.25 -14.68
C ARG A 22 9.01 11.29 -15.75
N THR A 23 7.73 11.43 -16.10
CA THR A 23 7.27 12.26 -17.22
C THR A 23 6.15 13.20 -16.79
N TRP A 24 5.90 14.26 -17.58
CA TRP A 24 4.79 15.16 -17.33
C TRP A 24 3.43 14.46 -17.45
N GLN A 25 3.31 13.44 -18.32
CA GLN A 25 2.08 12.63 -18.41
C GLN A 25 1.78 11.91 -17.10
N GLY A 26 2.81 11.42 -16.40
CA GLY A 26 2.66 10.83 -15.06
C GLY A 26 2.19 11.84 -14.02
N ALA A 27 2.70 13.08 -14.09
CA ALA A 27 2.24 14.16 -13.21
C ALA A 27 0.78 14.53 -13.49
N VAL A 28 0.41 14.68 -14.76
CA VAL A 28 -0.97 15.00 -15.18
C VAL A 28 -1.92 13.87 -14.80
N TYR A 29 -1.52 12.61 -14.96
CA TYR A 29 -2.30 11.47 -14.50
C TYR A 29 -2.58 11.54 -13.00
N LEU A 30 -1.55 11.73 -12.15
CA LEU A 30 -1.76 11.81 -10.70
C LEU A 30 -2.66 13.00 -10.34
N ALA A 31 -2.44 14.17 -10.94
CA ALA A 31 -3.28 15.33 -10.72
C ALA A 31 -4.74 15.07 -11.12
N ALA A 32 -4.97 14.44 -12.28
CA ALA A 32 -6.30 14.07 -12.75
C ALA A 32 -7.00 13.09 -11.80
N MET A 33 -6.26 12.10 -11.27
CA MET A 33 -6.82 11.15 -10.30
C MET A 33 -7.21 11.81 -8.97
N PHE A 34 -6.43 12.77 -8.50
CA PHE A 34 -6.78 13.56 -7.31
C PHE A 34 -8.00 14.47 -7.57
N ILE A 35 -8.03 15.17 -8.70
CA ILE A 35 -9.16 16.02 -9.08
C ILE A 35 -10.43 15.18 -9.23
N ALA A 36 -10.35 14.02 -9.88
CA ALA A 36 -11.47 13.10 -10.03
C ALA A 36 -12.02 12.65 -8.68
N LEU A 37 -11.17 12.32 -7.70
CA LEU A 37 -11.63 12.02 -6.33
C LEU A 37 -12.40 13.19 -5.72
N ILE A 38 -11.87 14.41 -5.82
CA ILE A 38 -12.53 15.61 -5.28
C ILE A 38 -13.91 15.81 -5.92
N VAL A 39 -14.00 15.68 -7.25
CA VAL A 39 -15.26 15.80 -7.98
C VAL A 39 -16.25 14.70 -7.58
N LEU A 40 -15.80 13.44 -7.47
CA LEU A 40 -16.63 12.33 -7.01
C LEU A 40 -17.17 12.58 -5.59
N LEU A 41 -16.35 13.12 -4.70
CA LEU A 41 -16.77 13.45 -3.34
C LEU A 41 -17.77 14.61 -3.26
N GLN A 42 -17.71 15.57 -4.20
CA GLN A 42 -18.71 16.63 -4.31
C GLN A 42 -20.04 16.11 -4.83
N ILE A 43 -20.02 15.16 -5.78
CA ILE A 43 -21.22 14.58 -6.37
C ILE A 43 -21.89 13.56 -5.43
N ALA A 44 -21.11 12.90 -4.55
CA ALA A 44 -21.59 11.91 -3.60
C ALA A 44 -22.60 12.43 -2.54
N GLY A 45 -22.91 13.74 -2.55
CA GLY A 45 -23.78 14.40 -1.57
C GLY A 45 -23.11 14.56 -0.21
N ASP A 46 -23.86 14.89 0.84
CA ASP A 46 -23.30 15.20 2.16
C ASP A 46 -23.22 14.02 3.14
N SER A 47 -23.74 12.85 2.75
CA SER A 47 -23.68 11.65 3.59
C SER A 47 -22.23 11.19 3.80
N VAL A 48 -21.83 11.06 5.07
CA VAL A 48 -20.51 10.55 5.46
C VAL A 48 -20.32 9.11 4.97
N GLU A 49 -21.35 8.27 5.11
CA GLU A 49 -21.29 6.87 4.69
C GLU A 49 -21.06 6.76 3.18
N THR A 50 -21.79 7.55 2.38
CA THR A 50 -21.62 7.57 0.92
C THR A 50 -20.21 8.04 0.53
N LYS A 51 -19.69 9.11 1.16
CA LYS A 51 -18.32 9.59 0.92
C LYS A 51 -17.27 8.55 1.28
N LEU A 52 -17.45 7.81 2.38
CA LEU A 52 -16.55 6.73 2.78
C LEU A 52 -16.55 5.58 1.76
N VAL A 53 -17.73 5.17 1.30
CA VAL A 53 -17.86 4.11 0.27
C VAL A 53 -17.20 4.55 -1.04
N VAL A 54 -17.49 5.77 -1.51
CA VAL A 54 -16.89 6.34 -2.73
C VAL A 54 -15.37 6.42 -2.61
N THR A 55 -14.86 6.89 -1.47
CA THR A 55 -13.41 6.96 -1.21
C THR A 55 -12.79 5.56 -1.21
N GLY A 56 -13.42 4.60 -0.54
CA GLY A 56 -12.92 3.22 -0.47
C GLY A 56 -12.82 2.56 -1.84
N ILE A 57 -13.86 2.69 -2.66
CA ILE A 57 -13.87 2.17 -4.05
C ILE A 57 -12.81 2.87 -4.89
N TRP A 58 -12.69 4.20 -4.79
CA TRP A 58 -11.70 4.95 -5.55
C TRP A 58 -10.26 4.60 -5.15
N MET A 59 -9.99 4.45 -3.86
CA MET A 59 -8.69 4.01 -3.36
C MET A 59 -8.35 2.60 -3.81
N LEU A 60 -9.32 1.67 -3.82
CA LEU A 60 -9.10 0.32 -4.33
C LEU A 60 -8.75 0.36 -5.82
N PHE A 61 -9.47 1.13 -6.62
CA PHE A 61 -9.19 1.34 -8.04
C PHE A 61 -7.77 1.88 -8.26
N LEU A 62 -7.38 2.93 -7.53
CA LEU A 62 -6.03 3.51 -7.59
C LEU A 62 -4.95 2.51 -7.20
N LEU A 63 -5.17 1.73 -6.15
CA LEU A 63 -4.22 0.71 -5.71
C LEU A 63 -4.01 -0.34 -6.81
N VAL A 64 -5.08 -0.85 -7.41
CA VAL A 64 -4.96 -1.85 -8.49
C VAL A 64 -4.17 -1.28 -9.67
N ASP A 65 -4.45 -0.05 -10.11
CA ASP A 65 -3.77 0.54 -11.26
C ASP A 65 -2.28 0.86 -10.96
N VAL A 66 -1.97 1.36 -9.76
CA VAL A 66 -0.59 1.58 -9.31
C VAL A 66 0.18 0.27 -9.19
N PHE A 67 -0.44 -0.79 -8.64
CA PHE A 67 0.19 -2.10 -8.55
C PHE A 67 0.44 -2.73 -9.93
N ASP A 68 -0.49 -2.59 -10.89
CA ASP A 68 -0.29 -3.04 -12.28
C ASP A 68 0.94 -2.36 -12.90
N VAL A 69 1.13 -1.05 -12.65
CA VAL A 69 2.31 -0.33 -13.09
C VAL A 69 3.58 -0.81 -12.39
N MET A 70 3.56 -0.91 -11.05
CA MET A 70 4.72 -1.36 -10.27
C MET A 70 5.20 -2.74 -10.70
N TRP A 71 4.28 -3.65 -11.06
CA TRP A 71 4.59 -4.98 -11.55
C TRP A 71 5.26 -4.97 -12.94
N LYS A 72 4.87 -4.02 -13.79
CA LYS A 72 5.34 -3.91 -15.19
C LYS A 72 6.58 -3.04 -15.36
N LEU A 73 7.01 -2.35 -14.32
CA LEU A 73 8.25 -1.59 -14.37
C LEU A 73 9.44 -2.52 -14.59
N LYS A 74 10.16 -2.29 -15.69
CA LYS A 74 11.43 -2.96 -15.95
C LYS A 74 12.44 -2.55 -14.88
N LYS A 75 13.14 -3.54 -14.34
CA LYS A 75 14.18 -3.37 -13.32
C LYS A 75 15.40 -4.14 -13.76
N ASP A 76 16.56 -3.53 -13.62
CA ASP A 76 17.83 -4.22 -13.81
C ASP A 76 18.04 -5.22 -12.65
N GLU A 77 18.89 -6.24 -12.87
CA GLU A 77 19.19 -7.26 -11.85
C GLU A 77 19.66 -6.64 -10.53
N ARG A 78 20.57 -5.66 -10.62
CA ARG A 78 21.07 -4.93 -9.45
C ARG A 78 19.95 -4.17 -8.73
N GLU A 79 19.06 -3.53 -9.49
CA GLU A 79 17.94 -2.80 -8.90
C GLU A 79 16.96 -3.73 -8.19
N ARG A 80 16.69 -4.89 -8.77
CA ARG A 80 15.83 -5.93 -8.18
C ARG A 80 16.41 -6.44 -6.85
N ILE A 81 17.71 -6.70 -6.80
CA ILE A 81 18.40 -7.13 -5.56
C ILE A 81 18.33 -6.03 -4.49
N HIS A 82 18.67 -4.78 -4.86
CA HIS A 82 18.60 -3.66 -3.92
C HIS A 82 17.17 -3.43 -3.40
N GLU A 83 16.15 -3.61 -4.26
CA GLU A 83 14.74 -3.54 -3.85
C GLU A 83 14.37 -4.64 -2.88
N ALA A 84 14.71 -5.90 -3.17
CA ALA A 84 14.40 -7.00 -2.29
C ALA A 84 15.01 -6.82 -0.89
N ILE A 85 16.25 -6.33 -0.80
CA ILE A 85 16.91 -6.04 0.47
C ILE A 85 16.24 -4.86 1.19
N ALA A 86 15.94 -3.77 0.47
CA ALA A 86 15.30 -2.59 1.04
C ALA A 86 13.90 -2.90 1.57
N GLU A 87 13.07 -3.60 0.78
CA GLU A 87 11.71 -4.00 1.16
C GLU A 87 11.73 -5.01 2.32
N ARG A 88 12.71 -5.92 2.35
CA ARG A 88 12.91 -6.79 3.51
C ARG A 88 13.19 -5.97 4.76
N ASN A 89 14.17 -5.07 4.73
CA ASN A 89 14.52 -4.27 5.91
C ASN A 89 13.35 -3.38 6.36
N ALA A 90 12.61 -2.81 5.41
CA ALA A 90 11.42 -2.01 5.68
C ALA A 90 10.31 -2.86 6.34
N ALA A 91 10.04 -4.06 5.82
CA ALA A 91 9.08 -4.98 6.42
C ALA A 91 9.48 -5.39 7.85
N TRP A 92 10.76 -5.66 8.10
CA TRP A 92 11.27 -5.94 9.46
C TRP A 92 11.06 -4.75 10.41
N GLY A 93 11.40 -3.54 9.97
CA GLY A 93 11.16 -2.33 10.76
C GLY A 93 9.67 -2.13 11.09
N MET A 94 8.80 -2.26 10.08
CA MET A 94 7.35 -2.14 10.28
C MET A 94 6.79 -3.22 11.21
N MET A 95 7.22 -4.48 11.07
CA MET A 95 6.76 -5.57 11.94
C MET A 95 7.06 -5.28 13.42
N VAL A 96 8.26 -4.79 13.72
CA VAL A 96 8.64 -4.43 15.11
C VAL A 96 7.74 -3.31 15.63
N VAL A 97 7.60 -2.22 14.86
CA VAL A 97 6.80 -1.07 15.28
C VAL A 97 5.32 -1.44 15.47
N ILE A 98 4.72 -2.18 14.54
CA ILE A 98 3.31 -2.60 14.63
C ILE A 98 3.11 -3.55 15.82
N THR A 99 4.01 -4.51 16.03
CA THR A 99 3.91 -5.46 17.16
C THR A 99 4.01 -4.74 18.51
N LEU A 100 4.98 -3.83 18.66
CA LEU A 100 5.10 -3.00 19.86
C LEU A 100 3.88 -2.10 20.05
N GLY A 101 3.37 -1.50 18.96
CA GLY A 101 2.17 -0.67 18.99
C GLY A 101 0.93 -1.42 19.49
N ILE A 102 0.71 -2.64 18.98
CA ILE A 102 -0.38 -3.52 19.46
C ILE A 102 -0.20 -3.86 20.93
N PHE A 103 1.02 -4.20 21.36
CA PHE A 103 1.29 -4.53 22.76
C PHE A 103 0.98 -3.35 23.70
N ILE A 104 1.44 -2.15 23.35
CA ILE A 104 1.17 -0.92 24.11
C ILE A 104 -0.33 -0.63 24.14
N GLU A 105 -1.03 -0.72 23.00
CA GLU A 105 -2.47 -0.49 22.91
C GLU A 105 -3.25 -1.46 23.79
N ILE A 106 -2.89 -2.75 23.77
CA ILE A 106 -3.52 -3.77 24.62
C ILE A 106 -3.32 -3.42 26.10
N MET A 107 -2.08 -3.15 26.52
CA MET A 107 -1.78 -2.81 27.91
C MET A 107 -2.55 -1.58 28.37
N TYR A 108 -2.58 -0.54 27.54
CA TYR A 108 -3.31 0.69 27.82
C TYR A 108 -4.82 0.44 27.97
N ASN A 109 -5.42 -0.34 27.07
CA ASN A 109 -6.85 -0.65 27.15
C ASN A 109 -7.18 -1.49 28.38
N VAL A 110 -6.37 -2.51 28.70
CA VAL A 110 -6.55 -3.36 29.89
C VAL A 110 -6.48 -2.53 31.18
N MET A 111 -5.50 -1.62 31.29
CA MET A 111 -5.40 -0.70 32.44
C MET A 111 -6.61 0.23 32.60
N ASN A 112 -7.32 0.49 31.51
CA ASN A 112 -8.55 1.29 31.50
C ASN A 112 -9.83 0.44 31.52
N ASN A 113 -9.73 -0.85 31.91
CA ASN A 113 -10.85 -1.81 31.95
C ASN A 113 -11.59 -1.96 30.61
N ARG A 114 -10.88 -1.82 29.49
CA ARG A 114 -11.40 -2.05 28.13
C ARG A 114 -10.65 -3.22 27.49
N ILE A 115 -11.38 -4.10 26.81
CA ILE A 115 -10.77 -5.13 25.98
C ILE A 115 -11.01 -4.72 24.53
N TYR A 116 -10.00 -4.08 23.94
CA TYR A 116 -10.01 -3.63 22.56
C TYR A 116 -8.64 -3.84 21.94
N VAL A 117 -8.63 -4.37 20.71
CA VAL A 117 -7.45 -4.52 19.87
C VAL A 117 -7.80 -3.92 18.53
N ASN A 118 -6.95 -3.04 18.00
CA ASN A 118 -7.20 -2.48 16.68
C ASN A 118 -7.13 -3.58 15.61
N PRO A 119 -8.25 -3.91 14.94
CA PRO A 119 -8.30 -5.00 13.98
C PRO A 119 -7.47 -4.70 12.72
N PHE A 120 -7.20 -3.43 12.40
CA PHE A 120 -6.35 -3.06 11.27
C PHE A 120 -4.87 -3.35 11.54
N LEU A 121 -4.38 -3.08 12.75
CA LEU A 121 -3.00 -3.38 13.11
C LEU A 121 -2.76 -4.89 13.19
N ALA A 122 -3.68 -5.62 13.83
CA ALA A 122 -3.64 -7.08 13.87
C ALA A 122 -3.77 -7.68 12.46
N GLY A 123 -4.68 -7.16 11.65
CA GLY A 123 -4.88 -7.56 10.26
C GLY A 123 -3.64 -7.33 9.39
N ALA A 124 -2.94 -6.21 9.56
CA ALA A 124 -1.71 -5.92 8.82
C ALA A 124 -0.62 -6.98 9.07
N LEU A 125 -0.44 -7.42 10.32
CA LEU A 125 0.49 -8.52 10.65
C LEU A 125 0.02 -9.85 10.06
N ALA A 126 -1.26 -10.17 10.21
CA ALA A 126 -1.82 -11.42 9.68
C ALA A 126 -1.66 -11.53 8.16
N VAL A 127 -2.02 -10.47 7.43
CA VAL A 127 -1.85 -10.38 5.97
C VAL A 127 -0.36 -10.51 5.59
N GLY A 128 0.52 -9.82 6.32
CA GLY A 128 1.98 -9.93 6.09
C GLY A 128 2.50 -11.36 6.24
N VAL A 129 2.05 -12.09 7.27
CA VAL A 129 2.41 -13.51 7.48
C VAL A 129 1.87 -14.37 6.35
N ILE A 130 0.61 -14.21 5.95
CA ILE A 130 0.00 -14.98 4.87
C ILE A 130 0.78 -14.77 3.56
N ILE A 131 1.03 -13.53 3.16
CA ILE A 131 1.77 -13.20 1.94
C ILE A 131 3.17 -13.83 1.96
N LYS A 132 3.88 -13.71 3.10
CA LYS A 132 5.22 -14.30 3.26
C LYS A 132 5.18 -15.81 3.10
N SER A 133 4.26 -16.49 3.79
CA SER A 133 4.13 -17.95 3.75
C SER A 133 3.78 -18.46 2.36
N VAL A 134 2.80 -17.84 1.68
CA VAL A 134 2.39 -18.21 0.32
C VAL A 134 3.54 -17.98 -0.66
N THR A 135 4.25 -16.87 -0.54
CA THR A 135 5.38 -16.55 -1.42
C THR A 135 6.52 -17.55 -1.24
N ASN A 136 6.88 -17.89 -0.01
CA ASN A 136 7.90 -18.90 0.27
C ASN A 136 7.51 -20.27 -0.28
N TYR A 137 6.28 -20.73 -0.01
CA TYR A 137 5.79 -22.01 -0.50
C TYR A 137 5.86 -22.11 -2.03
N LYS A 138 5.47 -21.03 -2.73
CA LYS A 138 5.55 -20.98 -4.18
C LYS A 138 7.01 -21.07 -4.66
N LEU A 139 7.91 -20.27 -4.08
CA LEU A 139 9.32 -20.22 -4.49
C LEU A 139 10.07 -21.51 -4.17
N GLU A 140 9.73 -22.21 -3.08
CA GLU A 140 10.29 -23.53 -2.77
C GLU A 140 9.84 -24.62 -3.75
N LYS A 141 8.67 -24.47 -4.37
CA LYS A 141 8.15 -25.42 -5.37
C LYS A 141 8.70 -25.16 -6.78
N GLU A 142 9.08 -23.92 -7.07
CA GLU A 142 9.61 -23.49 -8.37
C GLU A 142 11.13 -23.68 -8.49
N ASN A 143 11.85 -23.84 -7.38
CA ASN A 143 13.28 -24.15 -7.31
C ASN A 143 13.55 -25.64 -7.06
#